data_AF-A0A7H4PKL9-F1
#
_entry.id   AF-A0A7H4PKL9-F1
#
_cell.length_a   1.000
_cell.length_b   1.000
_cell.length_c   1.000
_cell.angle_alpha   90.00
_cell.angle_beta   90.00
_cell.angle_gamma   90.00
#
_symmetry.space_group_name_H-M   'P 1'
#
loop_
_entity.id
_entity.type
_entity.pdbx_description
1 polymer ?
#
loop_
_entity_poly.entity_id
_entity_poly.type
_entity_poly.pdbx_seq_one_letter_code
_entity_poly.pdbx_strand_id
1 'polypeptide(L)' 'MLKPGVEIYQFPDGVIWDRSNVMFIAIGVIAKESEHIDVLREVASIFSDEIIAKALSLISSKQDFLRILQQN' A
#
# COMPACT_ATOMS: atom_id res chain seq x y z
N MET A 1 -20.65 -2.99 10.87
CA MET A 1 -20.28 -1.63 10.44
C MET A 1 -18.87 -1.71 9.87
N LEU A 2 -18.65 -1.44 8.58
CA LEU A 2 -17.28 -1.28 8.06
C LEU A 2 -16.71 0.01 8.64
N LYS A 3 -15.60 -0.08 9.38
CA LYS A 3 -14.86 1.11 9.82
C LYS A 3 -14.03 1.59 8.64
N PRO A 4 -13.94 2.91 8.40
CA PRO A 4 -12.98 3.44 7.45
C PRO A 4 -11.58 2.95 7.81
N GLY A 5 -10.80 2.55 6.81
CA GLY A 5 -9.48 1.97 7.04
C GLY A 5 -8.76 1.59 5.76
N VAL A 6 -7.47 1.33 5.92
CA VAL A 6 -6.60 0.83 4.85
C VAL A 6 -6.07 -0.53 5.29
N GLU A 7 -6.19 -1.51 4.41
CA GLU A 7 -5.58 -2.82 4.56
C GLU A 7 -4.46 -2.97 3.53
N ILE A 8 -3.30 -3.42 3.97
CA ILE A 8 -2.13 -3.59 3.11
C ILE A 8 -1.69 -5.06 3.18
N TYR A 9 -1.55 -5.66 2.01
CA TYR A 9 -1.09 -7.03 1.82
C TYR A 9 0.19 -7.02 1.01
N GLN A 10 1.25 -7.64 1.52
CA GLN A 10 2.54 -7.76 0.84
C GLN A 10 2.68 -9.16 0.24
N PHE A 11 3.25 -9.20 -0.97
CA PHE A 11 3.58 -10.40 -1.70
C PHE A 11 5.04 -10.27 -2.19
N PRO A 12 6.04 -10.57 -1.34
CA PRO A 12 7.45 -10.38 -1.69
C PRO A 12 7.89 -11.15 -2.93
N ASP A 13 7.27 -12.29 -3.19
CA ASP A 13 7.52 -13.13 -4.38
C ASP A 13 6.75 -12.65 -5.62
N GLY A 14 5.88 -11.65 -5.47
CA GLY A 14 5.06 -11.08 -6.52
C GLY A 14 3.82 -11.92 -6.87
N VAL A 15 2.81 -11.24 -7.41
CA VAL A 15 1.59 -11.84 -7.97
C VAL A 15 1.40 -11.29 -9.38
N ILE A 16 1.19 -12.17 -10.36
CA ILE A 16 0.85 -11.75 -11.73
C ILE A 16 -0.49 -11.02 -11.67
N TRP A 17 -0.46 -9.72 -11.96
CA TRP A 17 -1.65 -8.88 -11.94
C TRP A 17 -2.34 -8.86 -13.31
N ASP A 18 -1.55 -8.71 -14.37
CA ASP A 18 -1.99 -8.82 -15.74
C ASP A 18 -0.86 -9.35 -16.64
N ARG A 19 -0.96 -9.17 -17.97
CA ARG A 19 0.01 -9.70 -18.94
C ARG A 19 1.41 -9.09 -18.81
N SER A 20 1.53 -7.90 -18.23
CA SER A 20 2.77 -7.12 -18.21
C SER A 20 3.21 -6.71 -16.81
N ASN A 21 2.34 -6.83 -15.81
CA ASN A 21 2.57 -6.30 -14.47
C ASN A 21 2.59 -7.39 -13.41
N VAL A 22 3.57 -7.28 -12.49
CA VAL A 22 3.67 -8.07 -11.27
C VAL A 22 3.43 -7.15 -10.09
N MET A 23 2.46 -7.49 -9.25
CA MET A 23 2.09 -6.77 -8.04
C MET A 23 2.84 -7.34 -6.84
N PHE A 24 3.45 -6.48 -6.04
CA PHE A 24 4.10 -6.87 -4.78
C PHE A 24 3.35 -6.38 -3.54
N ILE A 25 2.46 -5.41 -3.70
CA ILE A 25 1.65 -4.86 -2.61
C ILE A 25 0.23 -4.64 -3.14
N ALA A 26 -0.77 -5.14 -2.41
CA ALA A 26 -2.17 -4.82 -2.62
C ALA A 26 -2.67 -3.95 -1.48
N ILE A 27 -3.43 -2.90 -1.81
CA ILE A 27 -3.96 -1.95 -0.82
C ILE A 27 -5.48 -1.88 -0.97
N GLY A 28 -6.19 -2.35 0.04
CA GLY A 28 -7.64 -2.23 0.16
C GLY A 28 -7.99 -0.95 0.89
N VAL A 29 -8.78 -0.08 0.27
CA VAL A 29 -9.30 1.14 0.91
C VAL A 29 -10.78 0.95 1.21
N ILE A 30 -11.13 1.05 2.48
CA ILE A 30 -12.50 1.04 2.97
C ILE A 30 -12.82 2.47 3.39
N ALA A 31 -13.62 3.18 2.61
CA ALA A 31 -14.03 4.55 2.93
C ALA A 31 -15.44 4.82 2.42
N LYS A 32 -16.13 5.80 3.01
CA LYS A 32 -17.46 6.20 2.56
C LYS A 32 -17.35 7.19 1.40
N GLU A 33 -18.12 6.93 0.35
CA GLU A 33 -18.45 7.81 -0.78
C GLU A 33 -17.36 8.76 -1.29
N SER A 34 -17.06 9.90 -0.66
CA SER A 34 -16.07 10.88 -1.15
C SER A 34 -14.70 10.81 -0.48
N GLU A 35 -14.58 10.15 0.67
CA GLU A 35 -13.34 10.12 1.47
C GLU A 35 -12.27 9.16 0.89
N HIS A 36 -12.67 8.23 0.03
CA HIS A 36 -11.76 7.25 -0.55
C HIS A 36 -10.68 7.90 -1.43
N ILE A 37 -10.99 9.03 -2.08
CA ILE A 37 -10.05 9.72 -2.95
C ILE A 37 -8.88 10.30 -2.17
N ASP A 38 -9.12 10.88 -1.00
CA ASP A 38 -8.06 11.47 -0.20
C ASP A 38 -7.16 10.39 0.39
N VAL A 39 -7.74 9.27 0.85
CA VAL A 39 -6.98 8.09 1.31
C VAL A 39 -6.16 7.48 0.16
N LEU A 40 -6.73 7.38 -1.05
CA LEU A 40 -6.00 6.89 -2.21
C LEU A 40 -4.84 7.81 -2.60
N ARG A 41 -5.00 9.14 -2.48
CA ARG A 41 -3.94 10.12 -2.75
C ARG A 41 -2.79 10.02 -1.76
N GLU A 42 -3.10 9.90 -0.47
CA GLU A 42 -2.10 9.72 0.59
C GLU A 42 -1.29 8.45 0.32
N VAL A 43 -1.98 7.33 0.09
CA VAL A 43 -1.34 6.06 -0.28
C VAL A 43 -0.48 6.21 -1.54
N ALA A 44 -1.03 6.76 -2.62
CA ALA A 44 -0.29 6.94 -3.88
C ALA A 44 0.95 7.82 -3.71
N SER A 45 0.90 8.82 -2.83
CA SER A 45 2.05 9.69 -2.56
C SER A 45 3.22 8.92 -1.94
N ILE A 46 2.94 7.99 -1.02
CA ILE A 46 3.97 7.16 -0.37
C ILE A 46 4.64 6.22 -1.38
N PHE A 47 3.86 5.66 -2.30
CA PHE A 47 4.36 4.74 -3.34
C PHE A 47 4.87 5.44 -4.60
N SER A 48 4.86 6.78 -4.66
CA SER A 48 5.41 7.54 -5.78
C SER A 48 6.94 7.54 -5.81
N ASP A 49 7.58 7.24 -4.67
CA ASP A 49 9.01 7.02 -4.57
C ASP A 49 9.32 5.52 -4.77
N GLU A 50 10.00 5.19 -5.86
CA GLU A 50 10.35 3.81 -6.21
C GLU A 50 11.25 3.12 -5.15
N ILE A 51 12.10 3.88 -4.46
CA ILE A 51 12.98 3.36 -3.41
C ILE A 51 12.11 2.96 -2.21
N ILE A 52 11.18 3.82 -1.81
CA ILE A 52 10.24 3.54 -0.72
C ILE A 52 9.34 2.36 -1.09
N ALA A 53 8.77 2.33 -2.30
CA ALA A 53 7.91 1.24 -2.76
C ALA A 53 8.64 -0.12 -2.73
N LYS A 54 9.91 -0.16 -3.14
CA LYS A 54 10.73 -1.38 -3.11
C LYS A 54 11.15 -1.78 -1.69
N ALA A 55 11.44 -0.82 -0.82
CA ALA A 55 11.71 -1.12 0.59
C ALA A 55 10.47 -1.70 1.28
N LEU A 56 9.30 -1.11 1.02
CA LEU A 56 8.02 -1.57 1.53
C LEU A 56 7.61 -2.94 0.98
N SER A 57 8.06 -3.37 -0.20
CA SER A 57 7.70 -4.70 -0.72
C SER A 57 8.52 -5.84 -0.10
N LEU A 58 9.69 -5.54 0.48
CA LEU A 58 10.63 -6.53 1.01
C LEU A 58 10.61 -6.62 2.54
N ILE A 59 10.16 -5.56 3.23
CA ILE A 59 10.07 -5.55 4.69
C ILE A 59 9.08 -6.58 5.19
N SER A 60 9.54 -7.45 6.08
CA SER A 60 8.71 -8.49 6.73
C SER A 60 8.23 -8.09 8.14
N SER A 61 8.76 -6.99 8.67
CA SER A 61 8.45 -6.49 10.01
C SER A 61 7.34 -5.44 9.94
N LYS A 62 6.20 -5.73 10.60
CA LYS A 62 5.08 -4.79 10.70
C LYS A 62 5.49 -3.44 11.29
N GLN A 63 6.38 -3.43 12.28
CA GLN A 63 6.85 -2.19 12.91
C GLN A 63 7.72 -1.36 11.96
N ASP A 64 8.58 -2.00 11.19
CA ASP A 64 9.43 -1.28 10.24
C ASP A 64 8.63 -0.76 9.05
N PHE A 65 7.61 -1.53 8.63
CA PHE A 65 6.65 -1.09 7.62
C PHE A 65 5.92 0.18 8.07
N LEU A 66 5.36 0.18 9.28
CA LEU A 66 4.65 1.34 9.84
C LEU A 66 5.58 2.54 10.00
N ARG A 67 6.86 2.33 10.35
CA ARG A 67 7.83 3.43 10.47
C ARG A 67 8.05 4.15 9.14
N ILE A 68 8.18 3.40 8.05
CA ILE A 68 8.35 3.98 6.71
C ILE A 68 7.05 4.65 6.25
N LEU A 69 5.90 4.03 6.54
CA LEU A 69 4.59 4.60 6.20
C LEU A 69 4.32 5.95 6.91
N GLN A 70 4.79 6.11 8.15
CA GLN A 70 4.58 7.32 8.98
C GLN A 70 5.62 8.43 8.76
N GLN A 71 6.66 8.19 7.97
CA GLN A 71 7.74 9.18 7.74
C GLN A 71 7.45 10.17 6.59
N ASN A 72 6.31 10.06 5.92
CA ASN A 72 5.83 10.99 4.89
C ASN A 72 4.57 11.75 5.34
#